data_AF-A0A6P5G7L6-F1
#
_entry.id   AF-A0A6P5G7L6-F1
#
_cell.length_a   1.000
_cell.length_b   1.000
_cell.length_c   1.000
_cell.angle_alpha   90.00
_cell.angle_beta   90.00
_cell.angle_gamma   90.00
#
_symmetry.space_group_name_H-M   'P 1'
#
loop_
_entity.id
_entity.type
_entity.pdbx_description
1 polymer ?
#
loop_
_entity_poly.entity_id
_entity_poly.type
_entity_poly.pdbx_seq_one_letter_code
_entity_poly.pdbx_strand_id
1 'polypeptide(L)'
;MKARALEHQRGGGGGGGEGERSEWKEKKKRRWRNEKRLGGKGGSLSLEAFANAKSNPSGYNPSIIKKQREFYRNAKFVKKYKKTLTQQGQPSDHKTIPDLEEDGTSENVRKRSKKKKKQTLPSLEEEYKKKRAEQEKAKMEKELIIRAEEEARAKAESKRKDLRKKMFKKTRSGQPVMKYRIQHLLEGLAEKPNCNS
;
A
#
# COMPACT_ATOMS: atom_id res chain seq x y z
N MET A 1 4.65 -44.28 -60.52
CA MET A 1 4.37 -44.52 -59.08
C MET A 1 3.88 -43.22 -58.47
N LYS A 2 2.61 -43.16 -58.03
CA LYS A 2 2.02 -41.97 -57.36
C LYS A 2 2.17 -42.14 -55.85
N ALA A 3 2.92 -41.24 -55.19
CA ALA A 3 2.99 -41.20 -53.73
C ALA A 3 1.76 -40.44 -53.18
N ARG A 4 0.96 -41.11 -52.36
CA ARG A 4 -0.21 -40.57 -51.65
C ARG A 4 0.24 -39.55 -50.59
N ALA A 5 -0.37 -38.38 -50.61
CA ALA A 5 -0.33 -37.44 -49.50
C ALA A 5 -1.06 -38.02 -48.28
N LEU A 6 -0.39 -38.05 -47.14
CA LEU A 6 -0.98 -38.34 -45.84
C LEU A 6 -1.44 -37.02 -45.21
N GLU A 7 -2.71 -36.68 -45.44
CA GLU A 7 -3.44 -35.70 -44.64
C GLU A 7 -3.72 -36.32 -43.25
N HIS A 8 -3.18 -35.70 -42.20
CA HIS A 8 -3.67 -35.89 -40.85
C HIS A 8 -4.51 -34.68 -40.44
N GLN A 9 -5.83 -34.82 -40.56
CA GLN A 9 -6.79 -34.02 -39.82
C GLN A 9 -7.36 -34.84 -38.66
N ARG A 10 -7.23 -34.30 -37.44
CA ARG A 10 -7.98 -34.50 -36.18
C ARG A 10 -7.24 -33.61 -35.18
N GLY A 11 -7.79 -32.59 -34.53
CA GLY A 11 -9.14 -32.28 -34.10
C GLY A 11 -9.04 -31.76 -32.66
N GLY A 12 -9.75 -30.69 -32.31
CA GLY A 12 -9.86 -30.14 -30.94
C GLY A 12 -9.02 -28.86 -30.77
N GLY A 13 -9.57 -27.67 -30.62
CA GLY A 13 -10.74 -27.30 -29.81
C GLY A 13 -10.26 -27.01 -28.39
N GLY A 14 -10.11 -25.74 -28.03
CA GLY A 14 -9.71 -25.37 -26.67
C GLY A 14 -9.24 -23.94 -26.51
N GLY A 15 -10.13 -22.98 -26.72
CA GLY A 15 -9.91 -21.61 -26.24
C GLY A 15 -9.79 -21.62 -24.72
N GLY A 16 -8.60 -21.33 -24.22
CA GLY A 16 -8.31 -21.28 -22.79
C GLY A 16 -6.87 -20.88 -22.57
N GLY A 17 -6.58 -19.59 -22.47
CA GLY A 17 -5.19 -19.17 -22.27
C GLY A 17 -4.93 -17.67 -22.19
N GLU A 18 -5.92 -16.81 -22.35
CA GLU A 18 -5.69 -15.36 -22.24
C GLU A 18 -5.74 -14.87 -20.77
N GLY A 19 -6.58 -15.49 -19.93
CA GLY A 19 -6.68 -15.17 -18.50
C GLY A 19 -5.44 -15.59 -17.69
N GLU A 20 -4.99 -16.83 -17.82
CA GLU A 20 -3.86 -17.34 -17.04
C GLU A 20 -2.51 -16.77 -17.50
N ARG A 21 -2.35 -16.56 -18.82
CA ARG A 21 -1.14 -15.94 -19.40
C ARG A 21 -1.04 -14.46 -19.04
N SER A 22 -2.16 -13.76 -18.87
CA SER A 22 -2.18 -12.36 -18.41
C SER A 22 -1.92 -12.24 -16.91
N GLU A 23 -2.47 -13.13 -16.09
CA GLU A 23 -2.22 -13.17 -14.65
C GLU A 23 -0.76 -13.50 -14.32
N TRP A 24 -0.14 -14.47 -15.01
CA TRP A 24 1.29 -14.76 -14.87
C TRP A 24 2.17 -13.58 -15.27
N LYS A 25 1.84 -12.90 -16.37
CA LYS A 25 2.53 -11.68 -16.80
C LYS A 25 2.39 -10.56 -15.77
N GLU A 26 1.21 -10.38 -15.19
CA GLU A 26 0.95 -9.37 -14.17
C GLU A 26 1.69 -9.67 -12.86
N LYS A 27 1.70 -10.93 -12.42
CA LYS A 27 2.43 -11.41 -11.24
C LYS A 27 3.94 -11.23 -11.43
N LYS A 28 4.48 -11.57 -12.61
CA LYS A 28 5.89 -11.34 -12.96
C LYS A 28 6.24 -9.84 -12.98
N LYS A 29 5.37 -9.00 -13.55
CA LYS A 29 5.54 -7.54 -13.56
C LYS A 29 5.48 -6.93 -12.15
N ARG A 30 4.58 -7.43 -11.29
CA ARG A 30 4.49 -7.02 -9.88
C ARG A 30 5.73 -7.42 -9.10
N ARG A 31 6.22 -8.65 -9.29
CA ARG A 31 7.47 -9.13 -8.69
C ARG A 31 8.66 -8.28 -9.10
N TRP A 32 8.84 -8.03 -10.40
CA TRP A 32 9.92 -7.19 -10.92
C TRP A 32 9.88 -5.75 -10.38
N ARG A 33 8.68 -5.15 -10.26
CA ARG A 33 8.52 -3.81 -9.64
C ARG A 33 8.87 -3.82 -8.15
N ASN A 34 8.48 -4.87 -7.42
CA ASN A 34 8.80 -5.01 -6.00
C ASN A 34 10.31 -5.22 -5.78
N GLU A 35 10.96 -6.03 -6.61
CA GLU A 35 12.41 -6.22 -6.60
C GLU A 35 13.13 -4.89 -6.86
N LYS A 36 12.73 -4.12 -7.89
CA LYS A 36 13.32 -2.80 -8.13
C LYS A 36 13.12 -1.80 -6.99
N ARG A 37 11.98 -1.83 -6.30
CA ARG A 37 11.68 -0.93 -5.18
C ARG A 37 12.49 -1.25 -3.93
N LEU A 38 12.93 -2.50 -3.76
CA LEU A 38 13.68 -2.98 -2.60
C LEU A 38 15.18 -3.17 -2.89
N GLY A 39 15.73 -2.51 -3.92
CA GLY A 39 17.17 -2.55 -4.20
C GLY A 39 17.65 -3.71 -5.08
N GLY A 40 16.73 -4.39 -5.78
CA GLY A 40 17.07 -5.45 -6.73
C GLY A 40 17.27 -6.83 -6.08
N LYS A 41 18.19 -7.60 -6.65
CA LYS A 41 18.40 -9.04 -6.38
C LYS A 41 19.00 -9.23 -4.98
N GLY A 42 18.14 -9.27 -3.96
CA GLY A 42 18.56 -9.44 -2.55
C GLY A 42 17.69 -8.72 -1.52
N GLY A 43 16.75 -7.86 -1.93
CA GLY A 43 15.79 -7.23 -1.01
C GLY A 43 16.36 -6.16 -0.07
N SER A 44 17.67 -5.90 -0.13
CA SER A 44 18.33 -4.79 0.55
C SER A 44 18.58 -3.62 -0.41
N LEU A 45 18.25 -2.40 0.01
CA LEU A 45 18.60 -1.16 -0.69
C LEU A 45 20.12 -1.09 -0.87
N SER A 46 20.59 -0.90 -2.11
CA SER A 46 22.03 -0.75 -2.39
C SER A 46 22.59 0.50 -1.71
N LEU A 47 23.87 0.47 -1.35
CA LEU A 47 24.58 1.63 -0.78
C LEU A 47 24.50 2.86 -1.71
N GLU A 48 24.52 2.61 -3.03
CA GLU A 48 24.31 3.61 -4.06
C GLU A 48 22.91 4.26 -3.98
N ALA A 49 21.86 3.47 -3.69
CA ALA A 49 20.51 4.02 -3.50
C ALA A 49 20.42 4.92 -2.25
N PHE A 50 21.13 4.58 -1.17
CA PHE A 50 21.23 5.42 0.02
C PHE A 50 22.03 6.71 -0.22
N ALA A 51 23.14 6.63 -0.94
CA ALA A 51 23.93 7.78 -1.33
C ALA A 51 23.12 8.73 -2.23
N ASN A 52 22.44 8.19 -3.25
CA ASN A 52 21.62 8.93 -4.20
C ASN A 52 20.35 9.55 -3.56
N ALA A 53 19.81 8.94 -2.51
CA ALA A 53 18.69 9.50 -1.75
C ALA A 53 19.07 10.76 -0.95
N LYS A 54 20.35 10.92 -0.59
CA LYS A 54 20.86 12.10 0.12
C LYS A 54 21.51 13.13 -0.80
N SER A 55 22.07 12.72 -1.94
CA SER A 55 22.81 13.61 -2.84
C SER A 55 21.92 14.36 -3.83
N ASN A 56 20.72 13.84 -4.14
CA ASN A 56 19.74 14.59 -4.90
C ASN A 56 18.75 15.23 -3.91
N PRO A 57 18.70 16.58 -3.77
CA PRO A 57 17.55 17.23 -3.18
C PRO A 57 16.39 16.92 -4.11
N SER A 58 15.72 15.80 -3.84
CA SER A 58 14.58 15.34 -4.59
C SER A 58 13.62 16.51 -4.62
N GLY A 59 13.41 17.12 -5.79
CA GLY A 59 12.42 18.18 -6.03
C GLY A 59 10.98 17.66 -5.84
N TYR A 60 10.81 16.71 -4.93
CA TYR A 60 9.63 15.98 -4.55
C TYR A 60 8.72 16.92 -3.80
N ASN A 61 7.96 17.68 -4.58
CA ASN A 61 6.85 18.44 -4.08
C ASN A 61 5.58 17.57 -4.16
N PRO A 62 5.04 17.08 -3.03
CA PRO A 62 3.88 16.20 -3.03
C PRO A 62 2.63 16.86 -3.65
N SER A 63 2.54 18.19 -3.60
CA SER A 63 1.43 18.95 -4.20
C SER A 63 1.47 18.91 -5.73
N ILE A 64 2.66 19.02 -6.34
CA ILE A 64 2.83 18.97 -7.81
C ILE A 64 2.50 17.56 -8.31
N ILE A 65 2.98 16.53 -7.63
CA ILE A 65 2.71 15.13 -7.97
C ILE A 65 1.21 14.82 -7.86
N LYS A 66 0.55 15.34 -6.82
CA LYS A 66 -0.90 15.21 -6.65
C LYS A 66 -1.65 15.88 -7.81
N LYS A 67 -1.30 17.12 -8.16
CA LYS A 67 -1.90 17.86 -9.29
C LYS A 67 -1.71 17.12 -10.63
N GLN A 68 -0.52 16.61 -10.92
CA GLN A 68 -0.26 15.85 -12.15
C GLN A 68 -1.10 14.55 -12.21
N ARG A 69 -1.22 13.85 -11.08
CA ARG A 69 -2.02 12.62 -10.99
C ARG A 69 -3.52 12.89 -11.18
N GLU A 70 -4.03 13.95 -10.60
CA GLU A 70 -5.40 14.42 -10.78
C GLU A 70 -5.67 14.84 -12.22
N PHE A 71 -4.77 15.63 -12.83
CA PHE A 71 -4.86 16.02 -14.24
C PHE A 71 -4.94 14.80 -15.17
N TYR A 72 -4.07 13.80 -14.97
CA TYR A 72 -4.08 12.58 -15.76
C TYR A 72 -5.36 11.75 -15.55
N ARG A 73 -5.87 11.69 -14.31
CA ARG A 73 -7.15 11.03 -14.01
C ARG A 73 -8.31 11.70 -14.72
N ASN A 74 -8.37 13.03 -14.67
CA ASN A 74 -9.42 13.82 -15.30
C ASN A 74 -9.37 13.69 -16.83
N ALA A 75 -8.18 13.81 -17.43
CA ALA A 75 -7.99 13.60 -18.87
C ALA A 75 -8.45 12.20 -19.31
N LYS A 76 -8.21 11.17 -18.49
CA LYS A 76 -8.68 9.81 -18.76
C LYS A 76 -10.21 9.72 -18.70
N PHE A 77 -10.86 10.39 -17.75
CA PHE A 77 -12.32 10.42 -17.67
C PHE A 77 -12.95 11.18 -18.83
N VAL A 78 -12.41 12.35 -19.20
CA VAL A 78 -12.85 13.10 -20.40
C VAL A 78 -12.70 12.26 -21.66
N LYS A 79 -11.55 11.57 -21.84
CA LYS A 79 -11.34 10.67 -22.98
C LYS A 79 -12.33 9.50 -22.98
N LYS A 80 -12.63 8.94 -21.82
CA LYS A 80 -13.63 7.87 -21.67
C LYS A 80 -15.02 8.37 -22.05
N TYR A 81 -15.41 9.55 -21.54
CA TYR A 81 -16.70 10.19 -21.84
C TYR A 81 -16.87 10.52 -23.32
N LYS A 82 -15.86 11.13 -23.95
CA LYS A 82 -15.88 11.40 -25.39
C LYS A 82 -16.04 10.13 -26.21
N LYS A 83 -15.39 9.04 -25.80
CA LYS A 83 -15.56 7.72 -26.43
C LYS A 83 -16.98 7.17 -26.28
N THR A 84 -17.58 7.27 -25.09
CA THR A 84 -18.95 6.80 -24.89
C THR A 84 -19.94 7.65 -25.69
N LEU A 85 -19.71 8.96 -25.78
CA LEU A 85 -20.54 9.87 -26.59
C LEU A 85 -20.48 9.52 -28.08
N THR A 86 -19.28 9.27 -28.62
CA THR A 86 -19.11 8.81 -30.02
C THR A 86 -19.72 7.43 -30.26
N GLN A 87 -19.72 6.54 -29.26
CA GLN A 87 -20.31 5.20 -29.38
C GLN A 87 -21.84 5.23 -29.27
N GLN A 88 -22.40 6.20 -28.58
CA GLN A 88 -23.85 6.42 -28.46
C GLN A 88 -24.43 7.18 -29.67
N GLY A 89 -23.65 7.40 -30.73
CA GLY A 89 -24.14 7.97 -31.98
C GLY A 89 -24.61 9.41 -31.88
N GLN A 90 -24.19 10.15 -30.85
CA GLN A 90 -24.42 11.60 -30.78
C GLN A 90 -23.35 12.28 -31.63
N PRO A 91 -23.66 12.76 -32.86
CA PRO A 91 -22.73 13.61 -33.58
C PRO A 91 -22.48 14.86 -32.72
N SER A 92 -21.21 15.23 -32.57
CA SER A 92 -20.84 16.49 -31.96
C SER A 92 -21.17 17.62 -32.92
N ASP A 93 -22.45 17.96 -33.03
CA ASP A 93 -22.92 19.11 -33.78
C ASP A 93 -22.89 20.34 -32.89
N HIS A 94 -21.84 21.12 -33.05
CA HIS A 94 -21.91 22.54 -32.76
C HIS A 94 -22.95 23.17 -33.70
N LYS A 95 -24.17 23.47 -33.20
CA LYS A 95 -25.04 24.65 -33.53
C LYS A 95 -26.51 24.43 -33.09
N THR A 96 -27.01 25.38 -32.29
CA THR A 96 -28.40 25.91 -32.18
C THR A 96 -29.64 24.99 -31.96
N ILE A 97 -30.46 25.43 -30.97
CA ILE A 97 -31.79 25.03 -30.44
C ILE A 97 -32.94 25.15 -31.50
N PRO A 98 -34.22 24.64 -31.39
CA PRO A 98 -34.90 23.55 -30.62
C PRO A 98 -35.81 22.57 -31.46
N ASP A 99 -36.40 21.57 -30.75
CA ASP A 99 -37.74 20.92 -30.93
C ASP A 99 -38.01 19.82 -31.99
N LEU A 100 -38.38 18.60 -31.55
CA LEU A 100 -39.62 17.87 -31.89
C LEU A 100 -39.73 16.45 -31.25
N GLU A 101 -40.98 16.10 -30.94
CA GLU A 101 -41.61 14.98 -30.19
C GLU A 101 -41.50 13.53 -30.70
N GLU A 102 -41.91 12.60 -29.80
CA GLU A 102 -42.53 11.24 -29.98
C GLU A 102 -41.83 10.16 -30.80
N ASP A 103 -42.05 8.84 -30.67
CA ASP A 103 -42.62 7.84 -29.75
C ASP A 103 -42.23 6.49 -30.43
N GLY A 104 -42.17 5.36 -29.73
CA GLY A 104 -42.10 4.07 -30.43
C GLY A 104 -41.44 2.89 -29.72
N THR A 105 -42.23 2.25 -28.87
CA THR A 105 -42.15 0.90 -28.29
C THR A 105 -41.65 -0.26 -29.18
N SER A 106 -41.09 -1.31 -28.56
CA SER A 106 -41.39 -2.76 -28.76
C SER A 106 -40.15 -3.65 -28.54
N GLU A 107 -40.02 -4.25 -27.35
CA GLU A 107 -40.35 -5.66 -27.02
C GLU A 107 -39.23 -6.72 -27.25
N ASN A 108 -38.68 -7.17 -26.11
CA ASN A 108 -38.79 -8.58 -25.64
C ASN A 108 -38.01 -9.70 -26.38
N VAL A 109 -36.81 -10.04 -25.86
CA VAL A 109 -36.14 -11.34 -26.15
C VAL A 109 -35.65 -12.04 -24.86
N ARG A 110 -36.56 -12.86 -24.31
CA ARG A 110 -36.40 -14.22 -23.74
C ARG A 110 -35.14 -14.53 -22.89
N LYS A 111 -35.30 -14.52 -21.57
CA LYS A 111 -34.33 -15.03 -20.57
C LYS A 111 -34.47 -16.55 -20.38
N ARG A 112 -33.42 -17.33 -20.68
CA ARG A 112 -33.29 -18.75 -20.27
C ARG A 112 -32.60 -18.84 -18.91
N SER A 113 -33.33 -19.14 -17.84
CA SER A 113 -32.77 -19.32 -16.49
C SER A 113 -32.35 -20.78 -16.23
N LYS A 114 -31.04 -21.05 -16.24
CA LYS A 114 -30.49 -22.31 -15.72
C LYS A 114 -30.34 -22.18 -14.20
N LYS A 115 -31.16 -22.90 -13.43
CA LYS A 115 -31.05 -22.98 -11.96
C LYS A 115 -29.75 -23.71 -11.60
N LYS A 116 -28.71 -22.97 -11.20
CA LYS A 116 -27.51 -23.53 -10.56
C LYS A 116 -27.77 -23.65 -9.05
N LYS A 117 -27.43 -24.80 -8.46
CA LYS A 117 -27.45 -25.05 -7.02
C LYS A 117 -26.63 -23.98 -6.32
N LYS A 118 -27.24 -23.24 -5.39
CA LYS A 118 -26.57 -22.20 -4.61
C LYS A 118 -25.64 -22.90 -3.61
N GLN A 119 -24.33 -22.86 -3.86
CA GLN A 119 -23.36 -22.93 -2.78
C GLN A 119 -23.70 -21.77 -1.83
N THR A 120 -24.03 -22.09 -0.59
CA THR A 120 -24.33 -21.11 0.47
C THR A 120 -23.06 -20.31 0.73
N LEU A 121 -22.95 -19.18 0.03
CA LEU A 121 -21.95 -18.16 0.32
C LEU A 121 -22.21 -17.63 1.72
N PRO A 122 -21.16 -17.41 2.54
CA PRO A 122 -21.32 -16.76 3.83
C PRO A 122 -22.10 -15.46 3.62
N SER A 123 -23.08 -15.21 4.49
CA SER A 123 -23.89 -14.00 4.40
C SER A 123 -22.97 -12.79 4.49
N LEU A 124 -23.18 -11.79 3.62
CA LEU A 124 -22.43 -10.53 3.61
C LEU A 124 -22.32 -9.90 5.02
N GLU A 125 -23.33 -10.13 5.84
CA GLU A 125 -23.40 -9.70 7.24
C GLU A 125 -22.39 -10.41 8.15
N GLU A 126 -22.15 -11.71 7.95
CA GLU A 126 -21.18 -12.49 8.72
C GLU A 126 -19.73 -12.06 8.43
N GLU A 127 -19.42 -11.78 7.16
CA GLU A 127 -18.10 -11.25 6.78
C GLU A 127 -17.85 -9.87 7.40
N TYR A 128 -18.89 -9.04 7.47
CA TYR A 128 -18.80 -7.71 8.06
C TYR A 128 -18.56 -7.78 9.57
N LYS A 129 -19.31 -8.65 10.27
CA LYS A 129 -19.13 -8.89 11.71
C LYS A 129 -17.74 -9.43 12.02
N LYS A 130 -17.22 -10.37 11.22
CA LYS A 130 -15.85 -10.92 11.37
C LYS A 130 -14.79 -9.84 11.19
N LYS A 131 -14.87 -9.03 10.13
CA LYS A 131 -13.92 -7.92 9.89
C LYS A 131 -13.92 -6.90 11.03
N ARG A 132 -15.09 -6.56 11.58
CA ARG A 132 -15.19 -5.62 12.69
C ARG A 132 -14.53 -6.18 13.96
N ALA A 133 -14.80 -7.45 14.28
CA ALA A 133 -14.19 -8.11 15.44
C ALA A 133 -12.66 -8.22 15.32
N GLU A 134 -12.14 -8.53 14.13
CA GLU A 134 -10.70 -8.57 13.88
C GLU A 134 -10.06 -7.18 14.01
N GLN A 135 -10.72 -6.13 13.52
CA GLN A 135 -10.23 -4.76 13.66
C GLN A 135 -10.23 -4.27 15.11
N GLU A 136 -11.24 -4.63 15.90
CA GLU A 136 -11.30 -4.29 17.33
C GLU A 136 -10.20 -5.02 18.10
N LYS A 137 -9.95 -6.31 17.83
CA LYS A 137 -8.81 -7.05 18.41
C LYS A 137 -7.46 -6.44 18.03
N ALA A 138 -7.26 -6.10 16.76
CA ALA A 138 -6.02 -5.48 16.30
C ALA A 138 -5.78 -4.07 16.90
N LYS A 139 -6.85 -3.34 17.24
CA LYS A 139 -6.74 -2.07 17.98
C LYS A 139 -6.28 -2.32 19.42
N MET A 140 -6.92 -3.26 20.11
CA MET A 140 -6.57 -3.62 21.48
C MET A 140 -5.12 -4.08 21.61
N GLU A 141 -4.65 -4.95 20.72
CA GLU A 141 -3.25 -5.41 20.72
C GLU A 141 -2.25 -4.25 20.54
N LYS A 142 -2.56 -3.30 19.65
CA LYS A 142 -1.72 -2.11 19.45
C LYS A 142 -1.72 -1.19 20.66
N GLU A 143 -2.89 -0.99 21.28
CA GLU A 143 -3.00 -0.17 22.48
C GLU A 143 -2.21 -0.78 23.66
N LEU A 144 -2.18 -2.11 23.78
CA LEU A 144 -1.34 -2.80 24.77
C LEU A 144 0.15 -2.57 24.52
N ILE A 145 0.60 -2.64 23.26
CA ILE A 145 2.00 -2.37 22.90
C ILE A 145 2.36 -0.92 23.23
N ILE A 146 1.51 0.02 22.86
CA ILE A 146 1.74 1.46 23.12
C ILE A 146 1.81 1.71 24.63
N ARG A 147 0.88 1.16 25.42
CA ARG A 147 0.91 1.31 26.89
C ARG A 147 2.17 0.73 27.51
N ALA A 148 2.60 -0.45 27.07
CA ALA A 148 3.83 -1.07 27.56
C ALA A 148 5.07 -0.20 27.22
N GLU A 149 5.10 0.37 26.01
CA GLU A 149 6.17 1.28 25.59
C GLU A 149 6.15 2.59 26.38
N GLU A 150 4.98 3.18 26.62
CA GLU A 150 4.81 4.37 27.45
C GLU A 150 5.24 4.14 28.89
N GLU A 151 4.90 3.00 29.48
CA GLU A 151 5.33 2.63 30.83
C GLU A 151 6.86 2.46 30.92
N ALA A 152 7.47 1.81 29.92
CA ALA A 152 8.92 1.68 29.84
C ALA A 152 9.61 3.04 29.73
N ARG A 153 9.08 3.93 28.88
CA ARG A 153 9.56 5.32 28.76
C ARG A 153 9.40 6.09 30.07
N ALA A 154 8.25 6.02 30.72
CA ALA A 154 7.99 6.68 32.00
C ALA A 154 8.95 6.20 33.10
N LYS A 155 9.23 4.89 33.17
CA LYS A 155 10.23 4.31 34.07
C LYS A 155 11.63 4.86 33.77
N ALA A 156 12.05 4.88 32.51
CA ALA A 156 13.34 5.44 32.12
C ALA A 156 13.45 6.95 32.44
N GLU A 157 12.38 7.71 32.20
CA GLU A 157 12.32 9.13 32.53
C GLU A 157 12.38 9.40 34.03
N SER A 158 11.69 8.59 34.85
CA SER A 158 11.72 8.72 36.31
C SER A 158 13.15 8.52 36.83
N LYS A 159 13.83 7.46 36.37
CA LYS A 159 15.25 7.20 36.68
C LYS A 159 16.14 8.38 36.26
N ARG A 160 15.95 8.92 35.05
CA ARG A 160 16.69 10.10 34.55
C ARG A 160 16.47 11.31 35.45
N LYS A 161 15.23 11.59 35.85
CA LYS A 161 14.88 12.71 36.72
C LYS A 161 15.49 12.56 38.11
N ASP A 162 15.50 11.36 38.67
CA ASP A 162 16.06 11.11 40.00
C ASP A 162 17.59 11.20 40.02
N LEU A 163 18.25 10.63 39.01
CA LEU A 163 19.69 10.85 38.80
C LEU A 163 19.99 12.34 38.65
N ARG A 164 19.23 13.04 37.80
CA ARG A 164 19.37 14.48 37.60
C ARG A 164 19.23 15.25 38.92
N LYS A 165 18.20 14.97 39.71
CA LYS A 165 17.99 15.59 41.04
C LYS A 165 19.19 15.36 41.96
N LYS A 166 19.75 14.14 42.01
CA LYS A 166 20.95 13.82 42.81
C LYS A 166 22.17 14.62 42.33
N MET A 167 22.38 14.71 41.02
CA MET A 167 23.52 15.41 40.39
C MET A 167 23.48 16.93 40.56
N PHE A 168 22.29 17.51 40.69
CA PHE A 168 22.06 18.93 40.93
C PHE A 168 21.94 19.30 42.41
N LYS A 169 22.10 18.35 43.36
CA LYS A 169 22.16 18.68 44.78
C LYS A 169 23.33 19.63 45.04
N LYS A 170 23.07 20.67 45.84
CA LYS A 170 24.05 21.70 46.22
C LYS A 170 24.31 21.66 47.72
N THR A 171 25.51 22.06 48.13
CA THR A 171 25.91 22.29 49.52
C THR A 171 25.27 23.60 50.03
N ARG A 172 25.44 23.90 51.32
CA ARG A 172 24.95 25.14 51.94
C ARG A 172 25.46 26.41 51.24
N SER A 173 26.65 26.37 50.65
CA SER A 173 27.25 27.46 49.88
C SER A 173 26.88 27.46 48.39
N GLY A 174 25.98 26.58 47.94
CA GLY A 174 25.51 26.51 46.56
C GLY A 174 26.42 25.73 45.61
N GLN A 175 27.54 25.19 46.08
CA GLN A 175 28.42 24.34 45.28
C GLN A 175 27.80 22.95 45.08
N PRO A 176 27.97 22.30 43.93
CA PRO A 176 27.43 20.97 43.72
C PRO A 176 28.03 19.92 44.65
N VAL A 177 27.19 19.02 45.17
CA VAL A 177 27.64 17.95 46.09
C VAL A 177 28.43 16.90 45.31
N MET A 178 29.75 16.87 45.52
CA MET A 178 30.68 16.02 44.77
C MET A 178 30.44 14.52 44.94
N LYS A 179 29.90 14.06 46.08
CA LYS A 179 29.56 12.65 46.33
C LYS A 179 28.75 12.02 45.20
N TYR A 180 27.67 12.69 44.78
CA TYR A 180 26.76 12.16 43.75
C TYR A 180 27.37 12.24 42.35
N ARG A 181 28.19 13.26 42.08
CA ARG A 181 28.87 13.42 40.79
C ARG A 181 29.95 12.37 40.57
N ILE A 182 30.79 12.13 41.58
CA ILE A 182 31.83 11.11 41.54
C ILE A 182 31.20 9.73 41.39
N GLN A 183 30.14 9.42 42.14
CA GLN A 183 29.41 8.16 42.01
C GLN A 183 28.93 7.91 40.57
N HIS A 184 28.31 8.90 39.92
CA HIS A 184 27.85 8.75 38.54
C HIS A 184 29.00 8.56 37.54
N LEU A 185 30.12 9.27 37.71
CA LEU A 185 31.30 9.08 36.87
C LEU A 185 31.85 7.65 37.01
N LEU A 186 31.89 7.11 38.23
CA LEU A 186 32.32 5.73 38.50
C LEU A 186 31.35 4.70 37.91
N GLU A 187 30.04 4.87 38.10
CA GLU A 187 29.01 4.02 37.49
C GLU A 187 29.13 4.03 35.96
N GLY A 188 29.30 5.19 35.34
CA GLY A 188 29.47 5.31 33.88
C GLY A 188 30.79 4.74 33.34
N LEU A 189 31.81 4.57 34.18
CA LEU A 189 33.04 3.86 33.84
C LEU A 189 32.87 2.33 34.02
N ALA A 190 32.08 1.89 35.00
CA ALA A 190 31.82 0.48 35.26
C ALA A 190 30.78 -0.15 34.31
N GLU A 191 29.78 0.62 33.86
CA GLU A 191 28.74 0.17 32.93
C GLU A 191 29.21 0.12 31.48
N LYS A 192 30.29 0.82 31.13
CA LYS A 192 30.97 0.61 29.86
C LYS A 192 31.75 -0.70 29.99
N PRO A 193 31.38 -1.79 29.29
CA PRO A 193 32.29 -2.91 29.19
C PRO A 193 33.58 -2.35 28.58
N ASN A 194 34.72 -2.66 29.19
CA ASN A 194 36.03 -2.32 28.67
C ASN A 194 36.11 -2.79 27.20
N CYS A 195 35.82 -1.89 26.26
CA CYS A 195 36.10 -2.07 24.85
C CYS A 195 37.55 -1.64 24.61
N ASN A 196 38.47 -2.21 25.38
CA ASN A 196 39.89 -2.14 25.13
C ASN A 196 40.35 -3.58 24.96
N SER A 197 40.72 -3.86 23.71
CA SER A 197 41.55 -4.94 23.20
C SER A 197 42.58 -5.49 24.17
#